data_AF-A0A1Y4AFZ4-F1
#
_entry.id   AF-A0A1Y4AFZ4-F1
#
_cell.length_a   1.000
_cell.length_b   1.000
_cell.length_c   1.000
_cell.angle_alpha   90.00
_cell.angle_beta   90.00
_cell.angle_gamma   90.00
#
_symmetry.space_group_name_H-M   'P 1'
#
loop_
_entity.id
_entity.type
_entity.pdbx_description
1 polymer ?
#
loop_
_entity_poly.entity_id
_entity_poly.type
_entity_poly.pdbx_seq_one_letter_code
_entity_poly.pdbx_strand_id
1 'polypeptide(L)'
;MNIVLYGFPEATTHRLARHYALRIIEHPDQFADGGTGALLPLMRAASNRQRLELYNALLRHEEQIDAVIVCGVEGCSMATMLQYGSTQSRFYALSGTLDEEELFTEAQLILDARFAEGNRLNL
;
A
#
# COMPACT_ATOMS: atom_id res chain seq x y z
N MET A 1 -1.60 11.17 -3.80
CA MET A 1 -1.27 10.21 -2.74
C MET A 1 -1.33 8.79 -3.31
N ASN A 2 -0.21 8.09 -3.38
CA ASN A 2 -0.12 6.74 -3.91
C ASN A 2 0.11 5.74 -2.78
N ILE A 3 -0.74 4.72 -2.74
CA ILE A 3 -0.81 3.73 -1.66
C ILE A 3 -0.60 2.34 -2.26
N VAL A 4 0.22 1.55 -1.60
CA VAL A 4 0.41 0.14 -1.92
C VAL A 4 -0.27 -0.70 -0.85
N LEU A 5 -1.18 -1.59 -1.26
CA LEU A 5 -1.84 -2.56 -0.37
C LEU A 5 -1.32 -3.96 -0.69
N TYR A 6 -0.80 -4.67 0.29
CA TYR A 6 -0.35 -6.06 0.12
C TYR A 6 -1.18 -7.01 0.96
N GLY A 7 -1.72 -8.07 0.35
CA GLY A 7 -2.45 -9.13 1.04
C GLY A 7 -3.87 -8.77 1.48
N PHE A 8 -4.45 -7.71 0.90
CA PHE A 8 -5.84 -7.31 1.16
C PHE A 8 -6.82 -8.11 0.29
N PRO A 9 -8.01 -8.44 0.81
CA PRO A 9 -9.12 -8.92 0.00
C PRO A 9 -9.55 -7.90 -1.07
N GLU A 10 -10.07 -8.40 -2.19
CA GLU A 10 -10.54 -7.57 -3.30
C GLU A 10 -11.70 -6.64 -2.87
N ALA A 11 -12.66 -7.16 -2.08
CA ALA A 11 -13.78 -6.39 -1.57
C ALA A 11 -13.32 -5.18 -0.72
N THR A 12 -12.41 -5.40 0.24
CA THR A 12 -11.81 -4.35 1.07
C THR A 12 -11.04 -3.33 0.22
N THR A 13 -10.26 -3.81 -0.75
CA THR A 13 -9.49 -2.98 -1.69
C THR A 13 -10.40 -2.02 -2.46
N HIS A 14 -11.48 -2.50 -3.06
CA HIS A 14 -12.42 -1.66 -3.80
C HIS A 14 -13.16 -0.68 -2.90
N ARG A 15 -13.50 -1.09 -1.68
CA ARG A 15 -14.13 -0.22 -0.69
C ARG A 15 -13.21 0.94 -0.30
N LEU A 16 -11.93 0.68 -0.05
CA LEU A 16 -10.93 1.72 0.24
C LEU A 16 -10.74 2.67 -0.95
N ALA A 17 -10.58 2.14 -2.16
CA ALA A 17 -10.42 2.96 -3.35
C ALA A 17 -11.62 3.89 -3.57
N ARG A 18 -12.84 3.40 -3.39
CA ARG A 18 -14.06 4.21 -3.48
C ARG A 18 -14.15 5.26 -2.37
N HIS A 19 -13.80 4.90 -1.13
CA HIS A 19 -13.87 5.79 0.01
C HIS A 19 -12.96 7.02 -0.14
N TYR A 20 -11.74 6.80 -0.65
CA TYR A 20 -10.72 7.85 -0.83
C TYR A 20 -10.65 8.42 -2.25
N ALA A 21 -11.58 8.04 -3.14
CA ALA A 21 -11.56 8.40 -4.56
C ALA A 21 -10.21 8.13 -5.25
N LEU A 22 -9.58 7.00 -4.90
CA LEU A 22 -8.30 6.56 -5.46
C LEU A 22 -8.53 5.69 -6.70
N ARG A 23 -7.64 5.84 -7.69
CA ARG A 23 -7.62 4.96 -8.86
C ARG A 23 -6.94 3.66 -8.51
N ILE A 24 -7.60 2.53 -8.74
CA ILE A 24 -6.94 1.22 -8.65
C ILE A 24 -6.05 1.04 -9.87
N ILE A 25 -4.80 0.65 -9.65
CA ILE A 25 -3.81 0.37 -10.69
C ILE A 25 -3.28 -1.05 -10.55
N GLU A 26 -2.67 -1.58 -11.60
CA GLU A 26 -2.17 -2.97 -11.64
C GLU A 26 -0.65 -3.03 -11.61
N HIS A 27 0.04 -1.96 -12.02
CA HIS A 27 1.49 -1.90 -12.10
C HIS A 27 2.05 -0.60 -11.51
N PRO A 28 3.20 -0.63 -10.79
CA PRO A 28 3.84 0.57 -10.23
C PRO A 28 4.11 1.70 -11.24
N ASP A 29 4.37 1.36 -12.50
CA ASP A 29 4.63 2.37 -13.54
C ASP A 29 3.45 3.33 -13.74
N GLN A 30 2.24 2.91 -13.37
CA GLN A 30 1.03 3.72 -13.48
C GLN A 30 0.95 4.80 -12.39
N PHE A 31 1.84 4.82 -11.39
CA PHE A 31 1.94 5.91 -10.40
C PHE A 31 2.26 7.26 -11.05
N ALA A 32 2.89 7.26 -12.22
CA ALA A 32 3.21 8.48 -12.97
C ALA A 32 2.00 9.09 -13.71
N ASP A 33 0.90 8.34 -13.84
CA ASP A 33 -0.28 8.76 -14.62
C ASP A 33 -1.28 9.53 -13.75
N GLY A 34 -1.02 10.82 -13.53
CA GLY A 34 -2.06 11.82 -13.24
C GLY A 34 -2.26 12.22 -11.78
N GLY A 35 -2.71 13.47 -11.58
CA GLY A 35 -2.84 14.17 -10.29
C GLY A 35 -3.91 13.64 -9.32
N THR A 36 -4.36 12.39 -9.46
CA THR A 36 -5.28 11.72 -8.54
C THR A 36 -4.55 10.53 -7.93
N GLY A 37 -4.69 10.34 -6.61
CA GLY A 37 -3.99 9.27 -5.92
C GLY A 37 -4.29 7.87 -6.46
N ALA A 38 -3.31 6.97 -6.42
CA ALA A 38 -3.45 5.60 -6.88
C ALA A 38 -3.39 4.58 -5.74
N LEU A 39 -4.06 3.44 -5.92
CA LEU A 39 -4.05 2.31 -5.02
C LEU A 39 -3.61 1.06 -5.78
N LEU A 40 -2.49 0.47 -5.38
CA LEU A 40 -1.94 -0.73 -6.01
C LEU A 40 -2.19 -1.94 -5.09
N PRO A 41 -3.19 -2.80 -5.39
CA PRO A 41 -3.38 -4.05 -4.69
C PRO A 41 -2.38 -5.09 -5.18
N LEU A 42 -1.67 -5.68 -4.24
CA LEU A 42 -0.69 -6.72 -4.49
C LEU A 42 -1.18 -8.00 -3.82
N MET A 43 -1.58 -8.94 -4.67
CA MET A 43 -1.83 -10.31 -4.25
C MET A 43 -0.50 -10.97 -3.84
N ARG A 44 -0.57 -11.95 -2.94
CA ARG A 44 0.63 -12.71 -2.53
C ARG A 44 1.30 -13.32 -3.76
N ALA A 45 2.48 -12.82 -4.11
CA ALA A 45 3.15 -13.30 -5.31
C ALA A 45 3.51 -14.79 -5.17
N ALA A 46 3.14 -15.57 -6.18
CA ALA A 46 3.19 -17.03 -6.17
C ALA A 46 4.64 -17.56 -6.22
N SER A 47 5.60 -16.77 -6.72
CA SER A 47 7.02 -17.16 -6.82
C SER A 47 7.98 -16.09 -6.33
N ASN A 48 9.18 -16.50 -5.91
CA ASN A 48 10.24 -15.57 -5.49
C ASN A 48 10.68 -14.61 -6.61
N ARG A 49 10.65 -15.06 -7.87
CA ARG A 49 10.97 -14.23 -9.03
C ARG A 49 9.95 -13.09 -9.20
N GLN A 50 8.66 -13.39 -9.14
CA GLN A 50 7.62 -12.37 -9.21
C GLN A 50 7.70 -11.38 -8.05
N ARG A 51 8.06 -11.85 -6.84
CA ARG A 51 8.33 -10.95 -5.71
C ARG A 51 9.47 -10.01 -6.02
N LEU A 52 10.61 -10.51 -6.50
CA LEU A 52 11.77 -9.70 -6.87
C LEU A 52 11.48 -8.69 -7.99
N GLU A 53 10.69 -9.07 -9.00
CA GLU A 53 10.29 -8.17 -10.08
C GLU A 53 9.40 -7.02 -9.56
N LEU A 54 8.41 -7.37 -8.76
CA LEU A 54 7.53 -6.42 -8.09
C LEU A 54 8.32 -5.47 -7.18
N TYR A 55 9.22 -6.02 -6.38
CA TYR A 55 10.15 -5.30 -5.53
C TYR A 55 11.00 -4.31 -6.34
N ASN A 56 11.61 -4.75 -7.45
CA ASN A 56 12.38 -3.86 -8.31
C ASN A 56 11.53 -2.76 -8.95
N ALA A 57 10.27 -3.04 -9.31
CA ALA A 57 9.36 -2.03 -9.82
C ALA A 57 9.01 -0.99 -8.74
N LEU A 58 8.68 -1.43 -7.51
CA LEU A 58 8.40 -0.51 -6.41
C LEU A 58 9.61 0.38 -6.05
N LEU A 59 10.86 -0.11 -6.12
CA LEU A 59 12.07 0.72 -5.90
C LEU A 59 12.13 1.91 -6.85
N ARG A 60 11.78 1.70 -8.14
CA ARG A 60 11.85 2.76 -9.14
C ARG A 60 10.85 3.88 -8.88
N HIS A 61 9.83 3.63 -8.06
CA HIS A 61 8.76 4.56 -7.72
C HIS A 61 8.72 4.90 -6.22
N GLU A 62 9.78 4.61 -5.45
CA GLU A 62 9.81 4.80 -3.98
C GLU A 62 9.37 6.22 -3.56
N GLU A 63 9.88 7.24 -4.25
CA GLU A 63 9.57 8.65 -3.93
C GLU A 63 8.10 9.02 -4.20
N GLN A 64 7.43 8.27 -5.06
CA GLN A 64 6.03 8.50 -5.41
C GLN A 64 5.08 7.77 -4.46
N ILE A 65 5.57 6.84 -3.62
CA ILE A 65 4.76 6.03 -2.72
C ILE A 65 4.67 6.73 -1.36
N ASP A 66 3.44 7.06 -0.94
CA ASP A 66 3.16 7.74 0.31
C ASP A 66 2.93 6.76 1.48
N ALA A 67 2.38 5.58 1.19
CA ALA A 67 2.14 4.55 2.19
C ALA A 67 2.19 3.13 1.61
N VAL A 68 2.71 2.19 2.40
CA VAL A 68 2.68 0.75 2.13
C VAL A 68 1.99 0.08 3.32
N ILE A 69 0.85 -0.56 3.08
CA ILE A 69 0.06 -1.25 4.11
C ILE A 69 0.03 -2.74 3.79
N VAL A 70 0.45 -3.55 4.74
CA VAL A 70 0.63 -4.99 4.58
C VAL A 70 -0.28 -5.74 5.55
N CYS A 71 -1.12 -6.63 5.03
CA CYS A 71 -1.98 -7.50 5.82
C CYS A 71 -1.49 -8.97 5.73
N GLY A 72 -1.56 -9.70 6.84
CA GLY A 72 -1.29 -11.14 6.84
C GLY A 72 0.18 -11.51 6.71
N VAL A 73 1.01 -10.92 7.55
CA VAL A 73 2.47 -11.09 7.59
C VAL A 73 2.97 -12.50 8.01
N GLU A 74 2.09 -13.47 8.28
CA GLU A 74 2.51 -14.87 8.47
C GLU A 74 3.06 -15.44 7.15
N GLY A 75 4.39 -15.33 6.99
CA GLY A 75 5.14 -15.79 5.81
C GLY A 75 5.70 -14.68 4.90
N CYS A 76 5.41 -13.40 5.18
CA CYS A 76 6.15 -12.31 4.57
C CYS A 76 7.30 -11.95 5.51
N SER A 77 8.54 -12.20 5.11
CA SER A 77 9.71 -11.70 5.83
C SER A 77 9.61 -10.18 5.87
N MET A 78 9.10 -9.67 7.01
CA MET A 78 9.02 -8.25 7.30
C MET A 78 10.40 -7.60 7.10
N ALA A 79 11.47 -8.32 7.45
CA ALA A 79 12.86 -7.91 7.25
C ALA A 79 13.27 -7.69 5.77
N THR A 80 12.63 -8.35 4.80
CA THR A 80 12.91 -8.19 3.36
C THR A 80 12.14 -7.02 2.75
N MET A 81 10.93 -6.73 3.26
CA MET A 81 10.19 -5.51 2.88
C MET A 81 10.68 -4.26 3.62
N LEU A 82 11.20 -4.40 4.84
CA LEU A 82 11.79 -3.31 5.64
C LEU A 82 13.13 -2.81 5.09
N GLN A 83 13.79 -3.57 4.21
CA GLN A 83 15.00 -3.10 3.51
C GLN A 83 14.73 -2.07 2.41
N TYR A 84 13.47 -1.78 2.10
CA TYR A 84 13.05 -0.71 1.19
C TYR A 84 13.01 0.68 1.86
N GLY A 85 12.84 0.75 3.19
CA GLY A 85 12.53 2.01 3.86
C GLY A 85 13.76 2.67 4.46
N SER A 86 14.45 3.54 3.70
CA SER A 86 15.31 4.56 4.30
C SER A 86 14.50 5.59 5.12
N THR A 87 13.17 5.62 4.94
CA THR A 87 12.24 6.34 5.82
C THR A 87 11.23 5.36 6.42
N GLN A 88 11.45 4.97 7.67
CA GLN A 88 10.57 4.11 8.48
C GLN A 88 9.13 4.67 8.64
N SER A 89 8.85 5.87 8.14
CA SER A 89 7.60 6.59 8.36
C SER A 89 6.44 6.18 7.47
N ARG A 90 6.63 5.38 6.40
CA ARG A 90 5.59 5.08 5.39
C ARG A 90 5.07 3.63 5.38
N PHE A 91 5.60 2.77 6.27
CA PHE A 91 5.29 1.34 6.28
C PHE A 91 4.37 0.95 7.44
N TYR A 92 3.33 0.18 7.15
CA TYR A 92 2.33 -0.28 8.11
C TYR A 92 2.07 -1.77 7.97
N ALA A 93 2.02 -2.47 9.10
CA ALA A 93 1.69 -3.89 9.17
C ALA A 93 0.41 -4.08 9.99
N LEU A 94 -0.55 -4.77 9.40
CA LEU A 94 -1.82 -5.16 10.00
C LEU A 94 -1.85 -6.67 10.24
N SER A 95 -2.57 -7.09 11.29
CA SER A 95 -2.72 -8.51 11.60
C SER A 95 -3.45 -9.25 10.48
N GLY A 96 -3.01 -10.47 10.17
CA GLY A 96 -3.69 -11.36 9.22
C GLY A 96 -4.95 -12.01 9.77
N THR A 97 -5.22 -11.83 11.06
CA THR A 97 -6.39 -12.40 11.74
C THR A 97 -7.60 -11.48 11.72
N LEU A 98 -7.43 -10.25 11.22
CA LEU A 98 -8.52 -9.27 11.14
C LEU A 98 -9.56 -9.74 10.12
N ASP A 99 -10.83 -9.55 10.46
CA ASP A 99 -11.90 -9.69 9.46
C ASP A 99 -11.91 -8.50 8.48
N GLU A 100 -12.78 -8.54 7.48
CA GLU A 100 -12.83 -7.51 6.43
C GLU A 100 -13.23 -6.12 6.95
N GLU A 101 -14.07 -6.03 7.98
CA GLU A 101 -14.49 -4.74 8.57
C GLU A 101 -13.40 -4.16 9.46
N GLU A 102 -12.77 -5.00 10.28
CA GLU A 102 -11.62 -4.63 11.10
C GLU A 102 -10.45 -4.18 10.22
N LEU A 103 -10.14 -4.94 9.16
CA LEU A 103 -9.08 -4.60 8.21
C LEU A 103 -9.35 -3.28 7.49
N PHE A 104 -10.61 -3.03 7.09
CA PHE A 104 -11.01 -1.77 6.50
C PHE A 104 -10.81 -0.60 7.48
N THR A 105 -11.25 -0.78 8.73
CA THR A 105 -11.19 0.26 9.78
C THR A 105 -9.75 0.63 10.11
N GLU A 106 -8.89 -0.36 10.31
CA GLU A 106 -7.46 -0.14 10.60
C GLU A 106 -6.75 0.53 9.42
N ALA A 107 -7.02 0.10 8.17
CA ALA A 107 -6.49 0.77 7.00
C ALA A 107 -6.99 2.21 6.87
N GLN A 108 -8.25 2.48 7.23
CA GLN A 108 -8.83 3.82 7.22
C GLN A 108 -8.10 4.74 8.20
N LEU A 109 -7.82 4.28 9.42
CA LEU A 109 -7.09 5.07 10.42
C LEU A 109 -5.69 5.49 9.93
N ILE A 110 -4.98 4.58 9.27
CA ILE A 110 -3.67 4.86 8.67
C ILE A 110 -3.80 5.91 7.57
N LEU A 111 -4.74 5.71 6.65
CA LEU A 111 -4.92 6.59 5.50
C LEU A 111 -5.40 7.98 5.92
N ASP A 112 -6.32 8.10 6.87
CA ASP A 112 -6.79 9.38 7.41
C ASP A 112 -5.64 10.18 8.01
N ALA A 113 -4.76 9.53 8.78
CA ALA A 113 -3.56 10.16 9.31
C ALA A 113 -2.62 10.66 8.21
N ARG A 114 -2.42 9.87 7.14
CA ARG A 114 -1.59 10.26 5.98
C ARG A 114 -2.20 11.42 5.18
N PHE A 115 -3.50 11.40 4.94
CA PHE A 115 -4.20 12.50 4.26
C PHE A 115 -4.10 13.80 5.08
N ALA A 116 -4.19 13.72 6.41
CA ALA A 116 -4.01 14.87 7.28
C ALA A 116 -2.58 15.42 7.26
N GLU A 117 -1.56 14.56 7.21
CA GLU A 117 -0.16 14.98 7.08
C GLU A 117 0.15 15.61 5.72
N GLY A 118 -0.33 15.02 4.62
CA GLY A 118 -0.18 15.57 3.27
C GLY A 118 -0.86 16.92 3.10
N ASN A 119 -2.01 17.14 3.76
CA ASN A 119 -2.70 18.43 3.75
C ASN A 119 -1.98 19.51 4.58
N ARG A 120 -1.18 19.15 5.59
CA ARG A 120 -0.40 20.12 6.37
C ARG A 120 0.79 20.70 5.62
N LEU A 121 1.30 20.02 4.60
CA LEU A 121 2.39 20.51 3.75
C LEU A 121 1.93 21.51 2.67
N ASN A 122 0.61 21.63 2.47
CA ASN A 122 -0.02 22.54 1.48
C ASN A 122 -0.63 23.81 2.12
N LEU A 123 -0.31 24.12 3.38
CA LEU A 123 -0.69 25.34 4.12
C LEU A 123 0.55 26.18 4.43
#